data_AF-A0A382SYC1-F1
#
_entry.id   AF-A0A382SYC1-F1
#
_cell.length_a   1.000
_cell.length_b   1.000
_cell.length_c   1.000
_cell.angle_alpha   90.00
_cell.angle_beta   90.00
_cell.angle_gamma   90.00
#
_symmetry.space_group_name_H-M   'P 1'
#
loop_
_entity.id
_entity.type
_entity.pdbx_description
1 polymer ?
#
loop_
_entity_poly.entity_id
_entity_poly.type
_entity_poly.pdbx_seq_one_letter_code
_entity_poly.pdbx_strand_id
1 'polypeptide(L)' 'MRIGIFLSGSGGNMASWRHPNAVPDGAVNLEYYRDMTR' A
#
# COMPACT_ATOMS: atom_id res chain seq x y z
N MET A 1 14.16 11.44 16.96
CA MET A 1 12.84 11.18 16.33
C MET A 1 12.79 9.74 15.86
N ARG A 2 11.64 9.08 15.97
CA ARG A 2 11.39 7.73 15.40
C ARG A 2 10.30 7.87 14.35
N ILE A 3 10.52 7.33 13.17
CA ILE A 3 9.58 7.39 12.04
C ILE A 3 9.26 5.95 11.66
N GLY A 4 7.97 5.67 11.52
CA GLY A 4 7.46 4.41 11.00
C GLY A 4 6.41 4.68 9.92
N ILE A 5 6.08 3.67 9.13
CA ILE A 5 5.07 3.74 8.08
C ILE A 5 4.04 2.63 8.29
N PHE A 6 2.77 2.95 8.05
CA PHE A 6 1.68 1.99 8.05
C PHE A 6 1.39 1.56 6.61
N LEU A 7 1.59 0.27 6.31
CA LEU A 7 1.35 -0.30 4.98
C LEU A 7 -0.14 -0.70 4.87
N SER A 8 -0.95 0.16 4.26
CA SER A 8 -2.41 0.00 4.15
C SER A 8 -2.84 -0.42 2.73
N GLY A 9 -2.20 -1.45 2.18
CA GLY A 9 -2.42 -1.89 0.80
C GLY A 9 -2.21 -0.75 -0.19
N SER A 10 -3.22 -0.49 -1.03
CA SER A 10 -3.21 0.55 -2.06
C SER A 10 -3.11 1.99 -1.52
N GLY A 11 -3.30 2.21 -0.21
CA GLY A 11 -3.13 3.50 0.46
C GLY A 11 -4.10 3.72 1.63
N GLY A 12 -3.82 4.72 2.48
CA GLY A 12 -4.62 5.00 3.69
C GLY A 12 -6.03 5.57 3.45
N ASN A 13 -6.34 5.98 2.21
CA ASN A 13 -7.71 6.34 1.84
C ASN A 13 -8.51 5.08 1.50
N MET A 14 -9.76 4.96 1.99
CA MET A 14 -10.62 3.80 1.72
C MET A 14 -10.85 3.51 0.22
N ALA A 15 -10.82 4.54 -0.63
CA ALA A 15 -10.95 4.45 -2.08
C ALA A 15 -9.61 4.62 -2.82
N SER A 16 -8.47 4.45 -2.14
CA SER A 16 -7.12 4.58 -2.72
C SER A 16 -6.91 3.69 -3.95
N TRP A 17 -7.53 2.51 -3.97
CA TRP A 17 -7.51 1.56 -5.09
C TRP A 17 -8.04 2.13 -6.42
N ARG A 18 -8.77 3.26 -6.40
CA ARG A 18 -9.28 3.92 -7.62
C ARG A 18 -8.28 4.91 -8.24
N HIS A 19 -7.18 5.22 -7.55
CA HIS A 19 -6.21 6.18 -8.08
C HIS A 19 -5.51 5.58 -9.32
N PRO A 20 -5.25 6.37 -10.39
CA PRO A 20 -4.64 5.85 -11.63
C PRO A 20 -3.30 5.14 -11.43
N ASN A 21 -2.56 5.51 -10.37
CA ASN A 21 -1.26 4.93 -10.03
C ASN A 21 -1.33 3.92 -8.86
N ALA A 22 -2.53 3.54 -8.39
CA ALA A 22 -2.65 2.56 -7.33
C ALA A 22 -2.43 1.14 -7.86
N VAL A 23 -1.97 0.26 -6.97
CA VAL A 23 -2.03 -1.19 -7.19
C VAL A 23 -3.41 -1.66 -6.71
N PRO A 24 -4.35 -2.01 -7.61
CA PRO A 24 -5.77 -2.19 -7.24
C PRO A 24 -6.00 -3.34 -6.25
N ASP A 25 -5.17 -4.38 -6.31
CA ASP A 25 -5.17 -5.56 -5.43
C ASP A 25 -4.17 -5.44 -4.27
N GLY A 26 -3.58 -4.26 -4.05
CA GLY A 26 -2.49 -4.06 -3.09
C GLY A 26 -2.83 -4.45 -1.65
N ALA A 27 -4.11 -4.46 -1.27
CA ALA A 27 -4.55 -4.92 0.06
C ALA A 27 -4.39 -6.43 0.29
N VAL A 28 -4.32 -7.24 -0.77
CA VAL A 28 -4.27 -8.71 -0.73
C VAL A 28 -3.09 -9.30 -1.51
N ASN A 29 -2.16 -8.46 -1.97
CA ASN A 29 -1.01 -8.86 -2.79
C ASN A 29 0.28 -8.97 -1.94
N LEU A 30 0.76 -10.20 -1.69
CA LEU A 30 1.93 -10.45 -0.84
C LEU A 30 3.23 -9.86 -1.42
N GLU A 31 3.46 -10.01 -2.74
CA GLU A 31 4.69 -9.50 -3.37
C GLU A 31 4.72 -7.97 -3.31
N TYR A 32 3.58 -7.30 -3.41
CA TYR A 32 3.48 -5.86 -3.24
C TYR A 32 3.92 -5.40 -1.85
N TYR A 33 3.44 -6.07 -0.79
CA TYR A 33 3.90 -5.78 0.56
C TYR A 33 5.39 -6.07 0.75
N ARG A 34 5.92 -7.13 0.12
CA ARG A 34 7.34 -7.44 0.15
C ARG A 34 8.18 -6.33 -0.48
N ASP A 35 7.77 -5.81 -1.62
CA ASP A 35 8.46 -4.72 -2.31
C ASP A 35 8.42 -3.41 -1.51
N MET A 36 7.33 -3.12 -0.78
CA MET A 36 7.25 -1.95 0.11
C MET A 36 8.25 -1.95 1.27
N THR A 37 8.81 -3.12 1.62
CA THR A 37 9.70 -3.28 2.78
C THR A 37 11.19 -3.25 2.43
N ARG A 38 11.52 -3.09 1.15
CA ARG A 38 12.89 -3.00 0.64
C ARG A 38 13.37 -1.56 0.56
#